data_AF-A0A4R6Z712-F1
#
_entry.id   AF-A0A4R6Z712-F1
#
_cell.length_a   1.000
_cell.length_b   1.000
_cell.length_c   1.000
_cell.angle_alpha   90.00
_cell.angle_beta   90.00
_cell.angle_gamma   90.00
#
_symmetry.space_group_name_H-M   'P 1'
#
loop_
_entity.id
_entity.type
_entity.pdbx_description
1 polymer ?
#
loop_
_entity_poly.entity_id
_entity_poly.type
_entity_poly.pdbx_seq_one_letter_code
_entity_poly.pdbx_strand_id
1 'polypeptide(L)'
;MTMDPAWNRGSEEEQPSYLWAMLTTPLNVNLFLATLASSTFLSIPYGAPGAILPLLAFAAGEAIAAMFVPSSSTFRAKVDLKLKLKRREAAAMHLRGEIARRCTEHDPRWDIYRNLQERVRSLREMGSHRRSALSEKDLERIEDTGIDFLGLWLAELSMEERQDSVKERDVERRIAEITARIEKGAEDERSLRKARSDLEELLLRHRRLASRKSAVEAALLSLPDAVEEIYQAIITNSAAAEGGVRLTEAIERLRLEEELESSYGAEIEKLVQPAAARVIGAARQGVKP
;
A
#
# COMPACT_ATOMS: atom_id res chain seq x y z
N MET A 1 4.82 6.06 18.31
CA MET A 1 5.44 6.02 16.96
C MET A 1 4.58 5.08 16.13
N THR A 2 3.63 5.62 15.40
CA THR A 2 2.79 4.86 14.45
C THR A 2 3.65 4.55 13.23
N MET A 3 3.95 3.27 12.98
CA MET A 3 4.71 2.84 11.81
C MET A 3 3.88 3.11 10.55
N ASP A 4 4.48 3.82 9.59
CA ASP A 4 3.88 4.01 8.29
C ASP A 4 3.93 2.69 7.49
N PRO A 5 2.80 2.24 6.91
CA PRO A 5 2.75 0.99 6.16
C PRO A 5 3.74 1.01 4.98
N ALA A 6 4.23 -0.16 4.57
CA ALA A 6 5.37 -0.27 3.65
C ALA A 6 5.17 0.44 2.29
N TRP A 7 3.92 0.62 1.83
CA TRP A 7 3.59 1.41 0.64
C TRP A 7 3.66 2.93 0.84
N ASN A 8 3.73 3.40 2.09
CA ASN A 8 3.86 4.82 2.43
C ASN A 8 5.33 5.28 2.54
N ARG A 9 6.26 4.34 2.79
CA ARG A 9 7.70 4.63 3.03
C ARG A 9 8.48 5.05 1.79
N GLY A 10 8.00 4.78 0.58
CA GLY A 10 8.66 5.19 -0.66
C GLY A 10 8.59 6.70 -0.95
N SER A 11 8.02 7.53 -0.06
CA SER A 11 7.66 8.91 -0.37
C SER A 11 8.03 9.97 0.67
N GLU A 12 8.82 9.65 1.70
CA GLU A 12 9.32 10.70 2.62
C GLU A 12 10.16 11.77 1.90
N GLU A 13 10.65 11.49 0.68
CA GLU A 13 11.48 12.42 -0.10
C GLU A 13 10.74 13.24 -1.19
N GLU A 14 9.49 12.91 -1.55
CA GLU A 14 8.73 13.68 -2.56
C GLU A 14 7.57 14.44 -1.92
N GLN A 15 7.89 15.61 -1.37
CA GLN A 15 6.87 16.58 -0.97
C GLN A 15 5.98 16.91 -2.17
N PRO A 16 4.65 16.80 -2.05
CA PRO A 16 3.78 17.10 -3.17
C PRO A 16 3.90 18.57 -3.57
N SER A 17 4.03 18.82 -4.87
CA SER A 17 4.06 20.18 -5.40
C SER A 17 2.67 20.80 -5.28
N TYR A 18 2.42 21.50 -4.18
CA TYR A 18 1.14 22.18 -3.91
C TYR A 18 0.84 23.28 -4.93
N LEU A 19 1.88 23.94 -5.46
CA LEU A 19 1.76 24.92 -6.54
C LEU A 19 1.20 24.26 -7.81
N TRP A 20 1.74 23.10 -8.17
CA TRP A 20 1.25 22.38 -9.35
C TRP A 20 -0.15 21.80 -9.13
N ALA A 21 -0.42 21.29 -7.94
CA ALA A 21 -1.75 20.81 -7.57
C ALA A 21 -2.81 21.93 -7.63
N MET A 22 -2.43 23.17 -7.28
CA MET A 22 -3.31 24.33 -7.38
C MET A 22 -3.63 24.65 -8.84
N LEU A 23 -2.63 24.81 -9.69
CA LEU A 23 -2.78 25.15 -11.10
C LEU A 23 -3.61 24.11 -11.89
N THR A 24 -3.51 22.85 -11.50
CA THR A 24 -4.24 21.73 -12.14
C THR A 24 -5.62 21.46 -11.54
N THR A 25 -6.11 22.34 -10.65
CA THR A 25 -7.45 22.21 -10.07
C THR A 25 -8.51 22.41 -11.17
N PRO A 26 -9.64 21.66 -11.17
CA PRO A 26 -10.69 21.79 -12.18
C PRO A 26 -11.22 23.22 -12.34
N LEU A 27 -11.24 23.98 -11.25
CA LEU A 27 -11.63 25.39 -11.26
C LEU A 27 -10.64 26.24 -12.06
N ASN A 28 -9.33 26.12 -11.83
CA ASN A 28 -8.31 26.88 -12.55
C ASN A 28 -8.26 26.48 -14.03
N VAL A 29 -8.41 25.19 -14.34
CA VAL A 29 -8.50 24.71 -15.74
C VAL A 29 -9.71 25.32 -16.45
N ASN A 30 -10.88 25.30 -15.82
CA ASN A 30 -12.09 25.89 -16.41
C ASN A 30 -11.98 27.41 -16.53
N LEU A 31 -11.38 28.08 -15.55
CA LEU A 31 -11.20 29.54 -15.56
C LEU A 31 -10.18 29.97 -16.62
N PHE A 32 -9.12 29.18 -16.83
CA PHE A 32 -8.19 29.36 -17.94
C PHE A 32 -8.89 29.20 -19.30
N LEU A 33 -9.69 28.14 -19.48
CA LEU A 33 -10.47 27.93 -20.70
C LEU A 33 -11.47 29.06 -20.95
N ALA A 34 -12.18 29.52 -19.91
CA ALA A 34 -13.09 30.64 -20.00
C ALA A 34 -12.36 31.95 -20.35
N THR A 35 -11.16 32.14 -19.82
CA THR A 35 -10.31 33.31 -20.13
C THR A 35 -9.83 33.26 -21.57
N LEU A 36 -9.40 32.10 -22.07
CA LEU A 36 -9.03 31.90 -23.48
C LEU A 36 -10.23 32.17 -24.41
N ALA A 37 -11.42 31.67 -24.06
CA ALA A 37 -12.64 31.93 -24.82
C ALA A 37 -13.00 33.42 -24.82
N SER A 38 -12.88 34.09 -23.67
CA SER A 38 -13.14 35.54 -23.56
C SER A 38 -12.12 36.36 -24.35
N SER A 39 -10.84 35.98 -24.28
CA SER A 39 -9.73 36.59 -25.02
C SER A 39 -9.93 36.49 -26.52
N THR A 40 -10.25 35.29 -27.03
CA THR A 40 -10.54 35.08 -28.46
C THR A 40 -11.77 35.86 -28.90
N PHE A 41 -12.84 35.87 -28.11
CA PHE A 41 -14.04 36.64 -28.43
C PHE A 41 -13.80 38.15 -28.48
N LEU A 42 -13.08 38.70 -27.49
CA LEU A 42 -12.75 40.12 -27.42
C LEU A 42 -11.73 40.55 -28.48
N SER A 43 -10.94 39.62 -29.02
CA SER A 43 -10.00 39.90 -30.10
C SER A 43 -10.68 40.29 -31.42
N ILE A 44 -11.93 39.88 -31.64
CA ILE A 44 -12.70 40.16 -32.87
C ILE A 44 -13.02 41.66 -32.99
N PRO A 45 -13.70 42.30 -32.01
CA PRO A 45 -13.99 43.74 -32.08
C PRO A 45 -12.80 44.65 -31.73
N TYR A 46 -11.86 44.19 -30.88
CA TYR A 46 -10.83 45.06 -30.29
C TYR A 46 -9.39 44.69 -30.67
N GLY A 47 -9.18 43.72 -31.56
CA GLY A 47 -7.85 43.29 -31.99
C GLY A 47 -6.98 42.73 -30.85
N ALA A 48 -5.66 42.86 -30.98
CA ALA A 48 -4.70 42.31 -30.01
C ALA A 48 -4.92 42.80 -28.56
N PRO A 49 -5.24 44.08 -28.28
CA PRO A 49 -5.53 44.54 -26.91
C PRO A 49 -6.71 43.80 -26.26
N GLY A 50 -7.77 43.52 -27.02
CA GLY A 50 -8.93 42.74 -26.53
C GLY A 50 -8.58 41.31 -26.15
N ALA A 51 -7.60 40.70 -26.84
CA ALA A 51 -7.11 39.37 -26.51
C ALA A 51 -6.22 39.36 -25.26
N ILE A 52 -5.35 40.37 -25.11
CA ILE A 52 -4.31 40.37 -24.07
C ILE A 52 -4.89 40.68 -22.68
N LEU A 53 -5.86 41.57 -22.58
CA LEU A 53 -6.39 42.04 -21.28
C LEU A 53 -6.93 40.91 -20.38
N PRO A 54 -7.79 39.98 -20.87
CA PRO A 54 -8.26 38.86 -20.05
C PRO A 54 -7.12 37.93 -19.62
N LEU A 55 -6.16 37.67 -20.50
CA LEU A 55 -5.01 36.80 -20.20
C LEU A 55 -4.11 37.41 -19.12
N LEU A 56 -3.85 38.73 -19.18
CA LEU A 56 -3.10 39.43 -18.14
C LEU A 56 -3.86 39.45 -16.80
N ALA A 57 -5.18 39.66 -16.82
CA ALA A 57 -6.00 39.62 -15.62
C ALA A 57 -5.96 38.23 -14.97
N PHE A 58 -6.05 37.15 -15.77
CA PHE A 58 -5.88 35.78 -15.30
C PHE A 58 -4.49 35.52 -14.74
N ALA A 59 -3.43 35.91 -15.46
CA ALA A 59 -2.06 35.73 -15.01
C ALA A 59 -1.77 36.46 -13.69
N ALA A 60 -2.28 37.69 -13.52
CA ALA A 60 -2.18 38.44 -12.29
C ALA A 60 -2.96 37.76 -11.13
N GLY A 61 -4.16 37.27 -11.41
CA GLY A 61 -4.97 36.51 -10.46
C GLY A 61 -4.29 35.22 -9.99
N GLU A 62 -3.72 34.45 -10.90
CA GLU A 62 -2.96 33.23 -10.60
C GLU A 62 -1.67 33.54 -9.84
N ALA A 63 -0.96 34.63 -10.17
CA ALA A 63 0.23 35.05 -9.42
C ALA A 63 -0.11 35.38 -7.95
N ILE A 64 -1.24 36.05 -7.71
CA ILE A 64 -1.72 36.33 -6.35
C ILE A 64 -2.13 35.03 -5.67
N ALA A 65 -2.92 34.20 -6.33
CA ALA A 65 -3.41 32.95 -5.74
C ALA A 65 -2.27 31.96 -5.43
N ALA A 66 -1.22 31.91 -6.25
CA ALA A 66 -0.03 31.07 -6.03
C ALA A 66 0.75 31.45 -4.76
N MET A 67 0.60 32.67 -4.24
CA MET A 67 1.22 33.08 -2.97
C MET A 67 0.44 32.60 -1.74
N PHE A 68 -0.89 32.46 -1.85
CA PHE A 68 -1.77 32.25 -0.69
C PHE A 68 -2.46 30.88 -0.64
N VAL A 69 -2.80 30.29 -1.79
CA VAL A 69 -3.52 29.01 -1.83
C VAL A 69 -2.62 27.83 -1.45
N PRO A 70 -1.36 27.72 -1.94
CA PRO A 70 -0.48 26.62 -1.57
C PRO A 70 -0.02 26.65 -0.11
N SER A 71 -0.17 27.78 0.60
CA SER A 71 0.14 27.92 2.03
C SER A 71 -1.06 27.63 2.94
N SER A 72 -2.26 27.47 2.38
CA SER A 72 -3.46 27.13 3.15
C SER A 72 -3.42 25.68 3.68
N SER A 73 -3.65 25.51 4.98
CA SER A 73 -3.70 24.19 5.63
C SER A 73 -4.81 23.31 5.09
N THR A 74 -5.98 23.87 4.76
CA THR A 74 -7.11 23.13 4.22
C THR A 74 -6.87 22.65 2.79
N PHE A 75 -6.17 23.47 1.99
CA PHE A 75 -5.78 23.10 0.63
C PHE A 75 -4.75 21.97 0.64
N ARG A 76 -3.71 22.08 1.48
CA ARG A 76 -2.70 21.02 1.64
C ARG A 76 -3.33 19.71 2.09
N ALA A 77 -4.13 19.73 3.16
CA ALA A 77 -4.82 18.54 3.65
C ALA A 77 -5.69 17.86 2.57
N LYS A 78 -6.35 18.64 1.71
CA LYS A 78 -7.14 18.10 0.60
C LYS A 78 -6.28 17.47 -0.50
N VAL A 79 -5.15 18.11 -0.85
CA VAL A 79 -4.19 17.57 -1.83
C VAL A 79 -3.56 16.29 -1.29
N ASP A 80 -3.15 16.30 -0.02
CA ASP A 80 -2.55 15.16 0.66
C ASP A 80 -3.52 13.97 0.71
N LEU A 81 -4.77 14.21 1.09
CA LEU A 81 -5.82 13.18 1.06
C LEU A 81 -6.01 12.61 -0.36
N LYS A 82 -6.10 13.47 -1.38
CA LYS A 82 -6.27 13.03 -2.78
C LYS A 82 -5.09 12.18 -3.26
N LEU A 83 -3.87 12.56 -2.90
CA LEU A 83 -2.67 11.80 -3.25
C LEU A 83 -2.61 10.48 -2.49
N LYS A 84 -2.95 10.48 -1.20
CA LYS A 84 -3.06 9.27 -0.39
C LYS A 84 -4.04 8.27 -1.00
N LEU A 85 -5.24 8.71 -1.38
CA LEU A 85 -6.24 7.87 -2.05
C LEU A 85 -5.73 7.32 -3.38
N LYS A 86 -5.11 8.15 -4.22
CA LYS A 86 -4.50 7.69 -5.49
C LYS A 86 -3.41 6.64 -5.26
N ARG A 87 -2.57 6.81 -4.25
CA ARG A 87 -1.52 5.84 -3.89
C ARG A 87 -2.14 4.52 -3.45
N ARG A 88 -3.18 4.57 -2.61
CA ARG A 88 -3.93 3.39 -2.16
C ARG A 88 -4.53 2.64 -3.35
N GLU A 89 -5.20 3.33 -4.25
CA GLU A 89 -5.77 2.74 -5.47
C GLU A 89 -4.70 2.12 -6.37
N ALA A 90 -3.57 2.82 -6.58
CA ALA A 90 -2.46 2.31 -7.38
C ALA A 90 -1.82 1.05 -6.76
N ALA A 91 -1.61 1.05 -5.44
CA ALA A 91 -1.09 -0.11 -4.71
C ALA A 91 -2.06 -1.30 -4.80
N ALA A 92 -3.36 -1.08 -4.57
CA ALA A 92 -4.38 -2.11 -4.68
C ALA A 92 -4.46 -2.68 -6.10
N MET A 93 -4.43 -1.83 -7.14
CA MET A 93 -4.41 -2.27 -8.53
C MET A 93 -3.18 -3.11 -8.85
N HIS A 94 -2.00 -2.68 -8.39
CA HIS A 94 -0.76 -3.41 -8.59
C HIS A 94 -0.81 -4.80 -7.93
N LEU A 95 -1.17 -4.87 -6.64
CA LEU A 95 -1.26 -6.12 -5.89
C LEU A 95 -2.27 -7.08 -6.53
N ARG A 96 -3.46 -6.58 -6.88
CA ARG A 96 -4.47 -7.39 -7.57
C ARG A 96 -3.97 -7.92 -8.91
N GLY A 97 -3.22 -7.11 -9.65
CA GLY A 97 -2.61 -7.52 -10.92
C GLY A 97 -1.55 -8.60 -10.75
N GLU A 98 -0.76 -8.56 -9.68
CA GLU A 98 0.21 -9.63 -9.37
C GLU A 98 -0.46 -10.91 -8.89
N ILE A 99 -1.46 -10.80 -8.00
CA ILE A 99 -2.23 -11.95 -7.49
C ILE A 99 -2.94 -12.65 -8.65
N ALA A 100 -3.62 -11.91 -9.53
CA ALA A 100 -4.32 -12.47 -10.68
C ALA A 100 -3.41 -13.21 -11.67
N ARG A 101 -2.10 -12.94 -11.68
CA ARG A 101 -1.12 -13.68 -12.49
C ARG A 101 -0.70 -15.01 -11.86
N ARG A 102 -0.77 -15.12 -10.53
CA ARG A 102 -0.32 -16.29 -9.76
C ARG A 102 -1.47 -17.20 -9.33
N CYS A 103 -2.69 -16.68 -9.30
CA CYS A 103 -3.86 -17.32 -8.73
C CYS A 103 -4.96 -17.49 -9.80
N THR A 104 -5.83 -18.48 -9.61
CA THR A 104 -7.02 -18.69 -10.44
C THR A 104 -8.07 -17.60 -10.20
N GLU A 105 -8.85 -17.25 -11.24
CA GLU A 105 -9.93 -16.26 -11.12
C GLU A 105 -11.00 -16.61 -10.06
N HIS A 106 -11.15 -17.89 -9.71
CA HIS A 106 -12.19 -18.39 -8.79
C HIS A 106 -11.66 -18.70 -7.38
N ASP A 107 -10.55 -18.09 -6.97
CA ASP A 107 -10.05 -18.27 -5.60
C ASP A 107 -11.03 -17.66 -4.57
N PRO A 108 -11.46 -18.41 -3.54
CA PRO A 108 -12.37 -17.93 -2.50
C PRO A 108 -11.94 -16.63 -1.81
N ARG A 109 -10.63 -16.35 -1.77
CA ARG A 109 -10.08 -15.14 -1.14
C ARG A 109 -10.46 -13.86 -1.87
N TRP A 110 -10.83 -13.94 -3.15
CA TRP A 110 -11.44 -12.81 -3.84
C TRP A 110 -12.77 -12.40 -3.22
N ASP A 111 -13.58 -13.36 -2.80
CA ASP A 111 -14.87 -13.11 -2.17
C ASP A 111 -14.68 -12.51 -0.78
N ILE A 112 -13.72 -13.03 -0.01
CA ILE A 112 -13.32 -12.48 1.30
C ILE A 112 -12.88 -11.03 1.15
N TYR A 113 -12.01 -10.73 0.17
CA TYR A 113 -11.57 -9.37 -0.10
C TYR A 113 -12.73 -8.43 -0.47
N ARG A 114 -13.68 -8.87 -1.30
CA ARG A 114 -14.86 -8.05 -1.65
C ARG A 114 -15.70 -7.76 -0.42
N ASN A 115 -15.98 -8.77 0.40
CA ASN A 115 -16.75 -8.61 1.63
C ASN A 115 -16.05 -7.64 2.60
N LEU A 116 -14.73 -7.77 2.77
CA LEU A 116 -13.92 -6.86 3.57
C LEU A 116 -14.07 -5.40 3.09
N GLN A 117 -13.96 -5.16 1.78
CA GLN A 117 -14.12 -3.83 1.20
C GLN A 117 -15.54 -3.25 1.41
N GLU A 118 -16.57 -4.09 1.34
CA GLU A 118 -17.95 -3.68 1.61
C GLU A 118 -18.15 -3.27 3.08
N ARG A 119 -17.54 -4.02 4.02
CA ARG A 119 -17.57 -3.68 5.46
C ARG A 119 -16.85 -2.38 5.75
N VAL A 120 -15.64 -2.21 5.23
CA VAL A 120 -14.87 -0.96 5.34
C VAL A 120 -15.66 0.23 4.81
N ARG A 121 -16.30 0.10 3.64
CA ARG A 121 -17.14 1.16 3.06
C ARG A 121 -18.33 1.49 3.96
N SER A 122 -19.00 0.48 4.49
CA SER A 122 -20.14 0.65 5.40
C SER A 122 -19.71 1.38 6.68
N LEU A 123 -18.54 1.03 7.24
CA LEU A 123 -17.94 1.72 8.39
C LEU A 123 -17.66 3.20 8.08
N ARG A 124 -17.13 3.50 6.89
CA ARG A 124 -16.88 4.89 6.45
C ARG A 124 -18.15 5.71 6.34
N GLU A 125 -19.18 5.14 5.73
CA GLU A 125 -20.49 5.77 5.60
C GLU A 125 -21.14 6.02 6.98
N MET A 126 -21.07 5.04 7.88
CA MET A 126 -21.57 5.17 9.26
C MET A 126 -20.81 6.24 10.06
N GLY A 127 -19.48 6.30 9.91
CA GLY A 127 -18.62 7.31 10.53
C GLY A 127 -18.93 8.74 10.08
N SER A 128 -19.37 8.92 8.84
CA SER A 128 -19.72 10.24 8.29
C SER A 128 -21.10 10.76 8.76
N HIS A 129 -22.06 9.88 9.07
CA HIS A 129 -23.43 10.25 9.43
C HIS A 129 -23.70 10.26 10.93
N ARG A 130 -22.98 9.46 11.72
CA ARG A 130 -23.13 9.40 13.18
C ARG A 130 -21.96 10.12 13.83
N ARG A 131 -22.16 10.75 15.00
CA ARG A 131 -21.06 11.08 15.93
C ARG A 131 -20.43 9.75 16.38
N SER A 132 -19.60 9.19 15.53
CA SER A 132 -19.09 7.83 15.64
C SER A 132 -18.10 7.72 16.79
N ALA A 133 -18.04 6.54 17.42
CA ALA A 133 -17.03 6.23 18.44
C ALA A 133 -15.62 6.04 17.85
N LEU A 134 -15.48 5.92 16.52
CA LEU A 134 -14.20 5.81 15.83
C LEU A 134 -13.60 7.19 15.54
N SER A 135 -12.30 7.33 15.76
CA SER A 135 -11.56 8.50 15.28
C SER A 135 -11.32 8.42 13.77
N GLU A 136 -11.09 9.57 13.13
CA GLU A 136 -10.72 9.61 11.69
C GLU A 136 -9.47 8.78 11.40
N LYS A 137 -8.54 8.69 12.36
CA LYS A 137 -7.32 7.87 12.23
C LYS A 137 -7.62 6.38 12.25
N ASP A 138 -8.53 5.93 13.11
CA ASP A 138 -8.92 4.52 13.18
C ASP A 138 -9.63 4.10 11.90
N LEU A 139 -10.47 4.99 11.37
CA LEU A 139 -11.17 4.78 10.11
C LEU A 139 -10.21 4.70 8.92
N GLU A 140 -9.23 5.61 8.86
CA GLU A 140 -8.17 5.55 7.84
C GLU A 140 -7.38 4.24 7.90
N ARG A 141 -7.13 3.70 9.10
CA ARG A 141 -6.42 2.43 9.29
C ARG A 141 -7.25 1.23 8.85
N ILE A 142 -8.54 1.23 9.19
CA ILE A 142 -9.50 0.20 8.72
C ILE A 142 -9.59 0.22 7.18
N GLU A 143 -9.48 1.39 6.56
CA GLU A 143 -9.40 1.49 5.09
C GLU A 143 -8.10 0.89 4.52
N ASP A 144 -6.98 1.03 5.24
CA ASP A 144 -5.68 0.46 4.85
C ASP A 144 -5.64 -1.07 4.95
N THR A 145 -6.46 -1.67 5.83
CA THR A 145 -6.59 -3.12 6.03
C THR A 145 -6.89 -3.89 4.75
N GLY A 146 -7.58 -3.27 3.79
CA GLY A 146 -7.79 -3.87 2.47
C GLY A 146 -6.50 -4.08 1.66
N ILE A 147 -5.55 -3.16 1.78
CA ILE A 147 -4.24 -3.27 1.13
C ILE A 147 -3.38 -4.28 1.90
N ASP A 148 -3.43 -4.29 3.24
CA ASP A 148 -2.75 -5.29 4.07
C ASP A 148 -3.18 -6.71 3.69
N PHE A 149 -4.48 -6.96 3.57
CA PHE A 149 -5.01 -8.26 3.14
C PHE A 149 -4.41 -8.71 1.79
N LEU A 150 -4.36 -7.82 0.79
CA LEU A 150 -3.77 -8.12 -0.50
C LEU A 150 -2.25 -8.36 -0.40
N GLY A 151 -1.56 -7.59 0.46
CA GLY A 151 -0.13 -7.74 0.73
C GLY A 151 0.19 -9.10 1.35
N LEU A 152 -0.57 -9.51 2.36
CA LEU A 152 -0.46 -10.81 3.01
C LEU A 152 -0.74 -11.95 2.02
N TRP A 153 -1.78 -11.82 1.19
CA TRP A 153 -2.13 -12.85 0.22
C TRP A 153 -1.01 -13.03 -0.82
N LEU A 154 -0.48 -11.92 -1.34
CA LEU A 154 0.64 -11.97 -2.26
C LEU A 154 1.91 -12.55 -1.61
N ALA A 155 2.15 -12.22 -0.33
CA ALA A 155 3.26 -12.77 0.43
C ALA A 155 3.13 -14.28 0.58
N GLU A 156 1.96 -14.79 0.96
CA GLU A 156 1.70 -16.22 1.07
C GLU A 156 1.96 -16.95 -0.27
N LEU A 157 1.43 -16.44 -1.38
CA LEU A 157 1.65 -17.00 -2.71
C LEU A 157 3.16 -17.05 -3.05
N SER A 158 3.90 -15.98 -2.73
CA SER A 158 5.35 -15.94 -2.96
C SER A 158 6.13 -16.86 -2.02
N MET A 159 5.65 -17.10 -0.80
CA MET A 159 6.25 -18.07 0.11
C MET A 159 6.00 -19.51 -0.34
N GLU A 160 4.80 -19.78 -0.85
CA GLU A 160 4.43 -21.08 -1.44
C GLU A 160 5.29 -21.42 -2.66
N GLU A 161 5.41 -20.50 -3.62
CA GLU A 161 6.31 -20.67 -4.78
C GLU A 161 7.75 -21.00 -4.37
N ARG A 162 8.25 -20.35 -3.30
CA ARG A 162 9.61 -20.59 -2.79
C ARG A 162 9.75 -21.93 -2.08
N GLN A 163 8.74 -22.35 -1.31
CA GLN A 163 8.71 -23.67 -0.70
C GLN A 163 8.74 -24.77 -1.77
N ASP A 164 7.95 -24.63 -2.82
CA ASP A 164 7.89 -25.60 -3.92
C ASP A 164 9.22 -25.69 -4.69
N SER A 165 9.98 -24.59 -4.75
CA SER A 165 11.29 -24.56 -5.43
C SER A 165 12.40 -25.33 -4.68
N VAL A 166 12.25 -25.56 -3.36
CA VAL A 166 13.27 -26.19 -2.52
C VAL A 166 12.75 -27.52 -1.97
N LYS A 167 13.26 -28.63 -2.50
CA LYS A 167 12.96 -29.97 -1.97
C LYS A 167 13.83 -30.27 -0.76
N GLU A 168 13.28 -30.11 0.45
CA GLU A 168 14.00 -30.37 1.72
C GLU A 168 14.69 -31.74 1.73
N ARG A 169 14.01 -32.78 1.25
CA ARG A 169 14.54 -34.16 1.17
C ARG A 169 15.78 -34.26 0.27
N ASP A 170 15.84 -33.48 -0.80
CA ASP A 170 17.00 -33.49 -1.71
C ASP A 170 18.20 -32.79 -1.09
N VAL A 171 17.96 -31.69 -0.37
CA VAL A 171 18.98 -30.95 0.38
C VAL A 171 19.54 -31.83 1.50
N GLU A 172 18.70 -32.48 2.29
CA GLU A 172 19.10 -33.39 3.37
C GLU A 172 19.93 -34.56 2.86
N ARG A 173 19.48 -35.21 1.77
CA ARG A 173 20.25 -36.27 1.11
C ARG A 173 21.63 -35.78 0.67
N ARG A 174 21.71 -34.57 0.11
CA ARG A 174 22.99 -34.01 -0.35
C ARG A 174 23.94 -33.69 0.79
N ILE A 175 23.41 -33.20 1.93
CA ILE A 175 24.18 -32.99 3.15
C ILE A 175 24.75 -34.33 3.66
N ALA A 176 23.95 -35.40 3.67
CA ALA A 176 24.40 -36.73 4.08
C ALA A 176 25.49 -37.29 3.16
N GLU A 177 25.34 -37.14 1.84
CA GLU A 177 26.35 -37.56 0.85
C GLU A 177 27.68 -36.81 1.04
N ILE A 178 27.63 -35.49 1.24
CA ILE A 178 28.83 -34.66 1.47
C ILE A 178 29.50 -35.05 2.80
N THR A 179 28.71 -35.30 3.84
CA THR A 179 29.22 -35.72 5.15
C THR A 179 29.94 -37.06 5.07
N ALA A 180 29.36 -38.05 4.39
CA ALA A 180 30.01 -39.34 4.17
C ALA A 180 31.31 -39.22 3.34
N ARG A 181 31.40 -38.27 2.40
CA ARG A 181 32.64 -38.02 1.63
C ARG A 181 33.73 -37.38 2.48
N ILE A 182 33.36 -36.48 3.39
CA ILE A 182 34.29 -35.87 4.36
C ILE A 182 34.85 -36.96 5.28
N GLU A 183 33.99 -37.82 5.84
CA GLU A 183 34.39 -38.92 6.73
C GLU A 183 35.33 -39.94 6.07
N LYS A 184 35.18 -40.16 4.75
CA LYS A 184 36.06 -41.03 3.96
C LYS A 184 37.42 -40.40 3.62
N GLY A 185 37.71 -39.17 4.06
CA GLY A 185 38.99 -38.51 3.83
C GLY A 185 39.16 -37.99 2.40
N ALA A 186 38.13 -37.38 1.82
CA ALA A 186 38.23 -36.77 0.49
C ALA A 186 39.27 -35.64 0.42
N GLU A 187 39.99 -35.54 -0.70
CA GLU A 187 41.05 -34.56 -0.94
C GLU A 187 40.55 -33.09 -0.83
N ASP A 188 39.32 -32.82 -1.24
CA ASP A 188 38.69 -31.49 -1.23
C ASP A 188 37.91 -31.16 0.05
N GLU A 189 38.39 -31.61 1.21
CA GLU A 189 37.65 -31.53 2.48
C GLU A 189 37.17 -30.10 2.83
N ARG A 190 38.01 -29.09 2.59
CA ARG A 190 37.67 -27.68 2.87
C ARG A 190 36.51 -27.18 2.02
N SER A 191 36.47 -27.56 0.74
CA SER A 191 35.38 -27.20 -0.18
C SER A 191 34.07 -27.90 0.20
N LEU A 192 34.17 -29.19 0.55
CA LEU A 192 33.03 -29.99 1.00
C LEU A 192 32.42 -29.47 2.32
N ARG A 193 33.24 -29.08 3.29
CA ARG A 193 32.76 -28.45 4.55
C ARG A 193 32.02 -27.14 4.29
N LYS A 194 32.51 -26.31 3.37
CA LYS A 194 31.83 -25.08 2.97
C LYS A 194 30.47 -25.38 2.32
N ALA A 195 30.45 -26.28 1.33
CA ALA A 195 29.21 -26.68 0.66
C ALA A 195 28.18 -27.27 1.65
N ARG A 196 28.62 -28.04 2.65
CA ARG A 196 27.75 -28.53 3.72
C ARG A 196 27.14 -27.38 4.52
N SER A 197 27.96 -26.43 4.97
CA SER A 197 27.49 -25.26 5.71
C SER A 197 26.48 -24.43 4.92
N ASP A 198 26.72 -24.21 3.63
CA ASP A 198 25.81 -23.46 2.76
C ASP A 198 24.44 -24.17 2.61
N LEU A 199 24.45 -25.51 2.50
CA LEU A 199 23.22 -26.31 2.43
C LEU A 199 22.47 -26.36 3.78
N GLU A 200 23.18 -26.46 4.90
CA GLU A 200 22.60 -26.39 6.24
C GLU A 200 21.94 -25.03 6.48
N GLU A 201 22.59 -23.94 6.06
CA GLU A 201 22.03 -22.59 6.13
C GLU A 201 20.75 -22.46 5.27
N LEU A 202 20.77 -22.99 4.05
CA LEU A 202 19.61 -23.02 3.16
C LEU A 202 18.43 -23.75 3.84
N LEU A 203 18.69 -24.89 4.47
CA LEU A 203 17.68 -25.68 5.17
C LEU A 203 17.09 -24.92 6.37
N LEU A 204 17.93 -24.25 7.16
CA LEU A 204 17.47 -23.37 8.26
C LEU A 204 16.63 -22.19 7.76
N ARG A 205 16.97 -21.60 6.61
CA ARG A 205 16.18 -20.52 5.99
C ARG A 205 14.84 -21.06 5.49
N HIS A 206 14.81 -22.26 4.91
CA HIS A 206 13.59 -22.94 4.47
C HIS A 206 12.62 -23.23 5.64
N ARG A 207 13.11 -23.79 6.76
CA ARG A 207 12.27 -24.03 7.94
C ARG A 207 11.72 -22.73 8.55
N ARG A 208 12.54 -21.67 8.59
CA ARG A 208 12.07 -20.33 8.98
C ARG A 208 11.03 -19.77 8.02
N LEU A 209 11.08 -20.10 6.74
CA LEU A 209 10.04 -19.72 5.77
C LEU A 209 8.71 -20.42 6.07
N ALA A 210 8.73 -21.70 6.43
CA ALA A 210 7.52 -22.45 6.80
C ALA A 210 6.80 -21.86 8.01
N SER A 211 7.54 -21.58 9.10
CA SER A 211 6.95 -20.92 10.28
C SER A 211 6.36 -19.55 9.96
N ARG A 212 6.96 -18.80 9.03
CA ARG A 212 6.47 -17.49 8.60
C ARG A 212 5.23 -17.59 7.73
N LYS A 213 5.17 -18.57 6.83
CA LYS A 213 3.97 -18.84 6.01
C LYS A 213 2.76 -19.09 6.92
N SER A 214 2.91 -19.92 7.95
CA SER A 214 1.82 -20.17 8.91
C SER A 214 1.36 -18.93 9.66
N ALA A 215 2.27 -17.99 9.97
CA ALA A 215 1.90 -16.71 10.59
C ALA A 215 1.12 -15.81 9.62
N VAL A 216 1.53 -15.76 8.34
CA VAL A 216 0.81 -15.01 7.29
C VAL A 216 -0.56 -15.61 7.02
N GLU A 217 -0.67 -16.94 6.95
CA GLU A 217 -1.95 -17.65 6.81
C GLU A 217 -2.90 -17.34 7.97
N ALA A 218 -2.38 -17.32 9.20
CA ALA A 218 -3.17 -16.95 10.38
C ALA A 218 -3.67 -15.50 10.28
N ALA A 219 -2.80 -14.56 9.89
CA ALA A 219 -3.16 -13.16 9.71
C ALA A 219 -4.21 -12.96 8.60
N LEU A 220 -4.12 -13.71 7.50
CA LEU A 220 -5.11 -13.67 6.42
C LEU A 220 -6.50 -14.10 6.85
N LEU A 221 -6.58 -14.99 7.84
CA LEU A 221 -7.84 -15.46 8.41
C LEU A 221 -8.36 -14.52 9.50
N SER A 222 -7.50 -13.98 10.36
CA SER A 222 -7.92 -13.13 11.49
C SER A 222 -8.32 -11.72 11.07
N LEU A 223 -7.66 -11.15 10.06
CA LEU A 223 -7.82 -9.76 9.68
C LEU A 223 -9.25 -9.42 9.21
N PRO A 224 -9.92 -10.22 8.34
CA PRO A 224 -11.31 -9.99 8.00
C PRO A 224 -12.27 -10.11 9.20
N ASP A 225 -12.01 -11.06 10.09
CA ASP A 225 -12.82 -11.29 11.29
C ASP A 225 -12.72 -10.10 12.25
N ALA A 226 -11.53 -9.53 12.44
CA ALA A 226 -11.31 -8.34 13.26
C ALA A 226 -12.11 -7.12 12.73
N VAL A 227 -12.19 -6.94 11.41
CA VAL A 227 -13.00 -5.86 10.81
C VAL A 227 -14.50 -6.13 10.98
N GLU A 228 -14.94 -7.37 10.85
CA GLU A 228 -16.34 -7.74 11.13
C GLU A 228 -16.69 -7.51 12.61
N GLU A 229 -15.81 -7.83 13.55
CA GLU A 229 -16.00 -7.54 14.97
C GLU A 229 -16.16 -6.04 15.23
N ILE A 230 -15.32 -5.20 14.63
CA ILE A 230 -15.44 -3.73 14.72
C ILE A 230 -16.78 -3.26 14.15
N TYR A 231 -17.17 -3.79 12.98
CA TYR A 231 -18.46 -3.50 12.36
C TYR A 231 -19.64 -3.87 13.25
N GLN A 232 -19.66 -5.08 13.80
CA GLN A 232 -20.70 -5.54 14.70
C GLN A 232 -20.72 -4.72 15.99
N ALA A 233 -19.55 -4.39 16.55
CA ALA A 233 -19.45 -3.55 17.74
C ALA A 233 -20.09 -2.18 17.51
N ILE A 234 -19.87 -1.54 16.36
CA ILE A 234 -20.42 -0.21 16.05
C ILE A 234 -21.93 -0.26 15.83
N ILE A 235 -22.43 -1.30 15.14
CA ILE A 235 -23.86 -1.48 14.93
C ILE A 235 -24.59 -1.72 16.24
N THR A 236 -24.02 -2.58 17.11
CA THR A 236 -24.67 -2.99 18.36
C THR A 236 -24.55 -1.95 19.48
N ASN A 237 -23.44 -1.21 19.58
CA ASN A 237 -23.16 -0.28 20.70
C ASN A 237 -23.52 1.19 20.48
N SER A 238 -24.36 1.52 19.50
CA SER A 238 -24.77 2.92 19.28
C SER A 238 -25.54 3.58 20.46
N ALA A 239 -25.77 2.89 21.58
CA ALA A 239 -26.50 3.39 22.75
C ALA A 239 -25.86 3.16 24.15
N ALA A 240 -24.72 2.46 24.30
CA ALA A 240 -24.18 2.10 25.63
C ALA A 240 -22.68 2.40 25.81
N ALA A 241 -22.33 3.03 26.94
CA ALA A 241 -20.96 3.45 27.28
C ALA A 241 -19.94 2.28 27.43
N GLU A 242 -20.40 1.04 27.64
CA GLU A 242 -19.56 -0.17 27.69
C GLU A 242 -18.99 -0.59 26.32
N GLY A 243 -19.54 -0.08 25.22
CA GLY A 243 -19.12 -0.45 23.87
C GLY A 243 -17.78 0.09 23.41
N GLY A 244 -17.36 1.21 23.98
CA GLY A 244 -16.07 1.83 23.65
C GLY A 244 -14.88 0.94 24.05
N VAL A 245 -15.00 0.15 25.12
CA VAL A 245 -13.91 -0.73 25.59
C VAL A 245 -13.68 -1.88 24.63
N ARG A 246 -14.74 -2.57 24.16
CA ARG A 246 -14.63 -3.66 23.19
C ARG A 246 -14.14 -3.19 21.82
N LEU A 247 -14.56 -2.00 21.40
CA LEU A 247 -14.06 -1.36 20.19
C LEU A 247 -12.55 -1.06 20.31
N THR A 248 -12.14 -0.49 21.45
CA THR A 248 -10.73 -0.19 21.72
C THR A 248 -9.88 -1.46 21.76
N GLU A 249 -10.38 -2.53 22.38
CA GLU A 249 -9.70 -3.83 22.45
C GLU A 249 -9.57 -4.51 21.07
N ALA A 250 -10.61 -4.46 20.24
CA ALA A 250 -10.56 -4.98 18.86
C ALA A 250 -9.58 -4.18 17.99
N ILE A 251 -9.55 -2.84 18.15
CA ILE A 251 -8.59 -1.95 17.47
C ILE A 251 -7.16 -2.21 17.97
N GLU A 252 -6.97 -2.45 19.27
CA GLU A 252 -5.67 -2.82 19.84
C GLU A 252 -5.20 -4.20 19.39
N ARG A 253 -6.10 -5.16 19.19
CA ARG A 253 -5.76 -6.48 18.61
C ARG A 253 -5.32 -6.34 17.15
N LEU A 254 -6.08 -5.59 16.34
CA LEU A 254 -5.69 -5.27 14.96
C LEU A 254 -4.32 -4.57 14.92
N ARG A 255 -4.02 -3.76 15.93
CA ARG A 255 -2.71 -3.10 16.09
C ARG A 255 -1.57 -4.05 16.49
N LEU A 256 -1.82 -5.03 17.34
CA LEU A 256 -0.82 -6.02 17.76
C LEU A 256 -0.50 -7.02 16.63
N GLU A 257 -1.47 -7.35 15.80
CA GLU A 257 -1.26 -8.14 14.58
C GLU A 257 -0.39 -7.38 13.55
N GLU A 258 -0.58 -6.07 13.42
CA GLU A 258 0.24 -5.20 12.54
C GLU A 258 1.68 -4.97 13.06
N GLU A 259 1.91 -4.94 14.38
CA GLU A 259 3.28 -4.88 14.93
C GLU A 259 4.07 -6.17 14.69
N LEU A 260 3.41 -7.33 14.61
CA LEU A 260 4.02 -8.58 14.16
C LEU A 260 4.42 -8.47 12.68
N GLU A 261 3.60 -7.87 11.82
CA GLU A 261 3.92 -7.63 10.41
C GLU A 261 5.13 -6.70 10.21
N SER A 262 5.30 -5.67 11.05
CA SER A 262 6.46 -4.76 11.03
C SER A 262 7.79 -5.47 11.26
N SER A 263 7.81 -6.48 12.15
CA SER A 263 9.00 -7.31 12.41
C SER A 263 9.39 -8.17 11.20
N TYR A 264 8.41 -8.61 10.41
CA TYR A 264 8.64 -9.39 9.18
C TYR A 264 8.79 -8.54 7.91
N GLY A 265 8.35 -7.27 7.95
CA GLY A 265 8.27 -6.36 6.82
C GLY A 265 9.60 -6.06 6.15
N ALA A 266 10.69 -5.88 6.91
CA ALA A 266 12.02 -5.60 6.33
C ALA A 266 12.61 -6.79 5.53
N GLU A 267 12.11 -8.01 5.77
CA GLU A 267 12.51 -9.22 5.04
C GLU A 267 11.52 -9.56 3.92
N ILE A 268 10.21 -9.35 4.10
CA ILE A 268 9.21 -9.47 3.04
C ILE A 268 9.43 -8.43 1.94
N GLU A 269 9.87 -7.22 2.30
CA GLU A 269 10.25 -6.18 1.36
C GLU A 269 11.42 -6.64 0.46
N LYS A 270 12.41 -7.37 0.99
CA LYS A 270 13.46 -8.01 0.18
C LYS A 270 12.92 -9.13 -0.73
N LEU A 271 11.81 -9.76 -0.35
CA LEU A 271 11.15 -10.82 -1.11
C LEU A 271 10.23 -10.28 -2.23
N VAL A 272 9.73 -9.04 -2.09
CA VAL A 272 8.86 -8.33 -3.07
C VAL A 272 9.63 -7.28 -3.91
N GLN A 273 10.85 -6.91 -3.50
CA GLN A 273 11.70 -5.92 -4.17
C GLN A 273 12.05 -6.14 -5.66
N PRO A 274 12.02 -7.34 -6.28
CA PRO A 274 12.19 -7.39 -7.74
C PRO A 274 11.04 -6.74 -8.52
N ALA A 275 9.87 -6.49 -7.90
CA ALA A 275 8.74 -5.81 -8.53
C ALA A 275 8.79 -4.27 -8.31
N ALA A 276 9.03 -3.81 -7.09
CA ALA A 276 9.08 -2.37 -6.77
C ALA A 276 10.25 -1.63 -7.45
N ALA A 277 11.42 -2.27 -7.60
CA ALA A 277 12.54 -1.71 -8.33
C ALA A 277 12.25 -1.51 -9.84
N ARG A 278 11.34 -2.32 -10.42
CA ARG A 278 10.88 -2.15 -11.81
C ARG A 278 9.87 -1.00 -11.95
N VAL A 279 9.08 -0.69 -10.92
CA VAL A 279 8.14 0.43 -10.94
C VAL A 279 8.86 1.78 -10.93
N ILE A 280 9.92 1.92 -10.12
CA ILE A 280 10.76 3.13 -10.11
C ILE A 280 11.56 3.27 -11.43
N GLY A 281 11.94 2.14 -12.04
CA GLY A 281 12.57 2.12 -13.36
C GLY A 281 11.62 2.46 -14.52
N ALA A 282 10.38 1.97 -14.48
CA ALA A 282 9.37 2.18 -15.51
C ALA A 282 8.77 3.61 -15.47
N ALA A 283 8.59 4.17 -14.26
CA ALA A 283 8.18 5.57 -14.09
C ALA A 283 9.23 6.57 -14.58
N ARG A 284 10.53 6.21 -14.57
CA ARG A 284 11.63 7.01 -15.11
C ARG A 284 11.73 7.01 -16.64
N GLN A 285 11.20 6.01 -17.34
CA GLN A 285 11.30 5.93 -18.81
C GLN A 285 10.14 6.63 -19.55
N GLY A 286 9.09 7.05 -18.84
CA GLY A 286 7.93 7.75 -19.41
C GLY A 286 8.03 9.28 -19.40
N VAL A 287 9.05 9.86 -18.78
CA VAL A 287 9.28 11.32 -18.74
C VAL A 287 10.65 11.61 -19.33
N LYS A 288 10.70 11.74 -20.67
CA LYS A 288 11.77 12.50 -21.30
C LYS A 288 11.37 13.99 -21.32
N PRO A 289 12.33 14.90 -21.14
CA PRO A 289 12.09 16.34 -21.10
C PRO A 289 11.47 16.87 -22.41
#